data_AF-A0A952BN21-F1
#
_entry.id   AF-A0A952BN21-F1
#
_cell.length_a   1.000
_cell.length_b   1.000
_cell.length_c   1.000
_cell.angle_alpha   90.00
_cell.angle_beta   90.00
_cell.angle_gamma   90.00
#
_symmetry.space_group_name_H-M   'P 1'
#
loop_
_entity.id
_entity.type
_entity.pdbx_description
1 polymer ?
#
loop_
_entity_poly.entity_id
_entity_poly.type
_entity_poly.pdbx_seq_one_letter_code
_entity_poly.pdbx_strand_id
1 'polypeptide(L)'
;MKSKIISSLLLMILMVSPIFACEVCEAEQPKILQGAVHGPGPESGVDYIITIIAAVIVLFTLVLSIKYLVRPGEKNPDHIKNIILEQNWES
;
A
#
# COMPACT_ATOMS: atom_id res chain seq x y z
N MET A 1 32.75 -10.89 -0.61
CA MET A 1 31.31 -10.66 -0.90
C MET A 1 30.42 -10.87 0.32
N LYS A 2 30.47 -12.02 1.00
CA LYS A 2 29.61 -12.32 2.17
C LYS A 2 29.65 -11.25 3.28
N SER A 3 30.84 -10.75 3.64
CA SER A 3 30.95 -9.70 4.68
C SER A 3 30.37 -8.34 4.28
N LYS A 4 30.38 -8.00 2.97
CA LYS A 4 29.74 -6.78 2.46
C LYS A 4 28.21 -6.89 2.46
N ILE A 5 27.69 -8.09 2.18
CA ILE A 5 26.25 -8.39 2.29
C ILE A 5 25.79 -8.30 3.74
N ILE A 6 26.55 -8.91 4.67
CA ILE A 6 26.24 -8.85 6.11
C ILE A 6 26.29 -7.42 6.62
N SER A 7 27.31 -6.63 6.23
CA SER A 7 27.41 -5.23 6.60
C SER A 7 26.28 -4.37 6.04
N SER A 8 25.83 -4.64 4.81
CA SER A 8 24.68 -3.95 4.19
C SER A 8 23.36 -4.30 4.89
N LEU A 9 23.16 -5.57 5.22
CA LEU A 9 21.98 -6.05 5.93
C LEU A 9 21.90 -5.45 7.35
N LEU A 10 23.03 -5.38 8.04
CA LEU A 10 23.13 -4.78 9.37
C LEU A 10 22.81 -3.27 9.32
N LEU A 11 23.31 -2.56 8.30
CA LEU A 11 23.00 -1.14 8.10
C LEU A 11 21.51 -0.93 7.85
N MET A 12 20.86 -1.81 7.09
CA MET A 12 19.42 -1.74 6.82
C MET A 12 18.57 -1.96 8.08
N ILE A 13 18.98 -2.89 8.96
CA ILE A 13 18.30 -3.13 10.25
C ILE A 13 18.43 -1.92 11.18
N LEU A 14 19.56 -1.22 11.16
CA LEU A 14 19.78 0.00 11.95
C LEU A 14 18.92 1.19 11.52
N MET A 15 18.32 1.15 10.32
CA MET A 15 17.43 2.19 9.79
C MET A 15 15.95 1.88 10.06
N VAL A 16 15.63 0.83 10.82
CA VAL A 16 14.24 0.51 11.19
C VAL A 16 13.76 1.52 12.23
N SER A 17 12.77 2.32 11.86
CA SER A 17 12.07 3.23 12.78
C SER A 17 11.27 2.45 13.84
N PRO A 18 11.03 3.02 15.03
CA PRO A 18 10.18 2.38 16.04
C PRO A 18 8.81 2.09 15.43
N ILE A 19 8.25 0.91 15.70
CA ILE A 19 6.96 0.46 15.13
C ILE A 19 5.78 0.87 16.03
N PHE A 20 6.05 1.16 17.30
CA PHE A 20 5.06 1.53 18.32
C PHE A 20 5.03 3.03 18.58
N ALA A 21 3.81 3.57 18.74
CA ALA A 21 3.61 4.96 19.11
C ALA A 21 4.21 5.26 20.50
N CYS A 22 4.85 6.42 20.63
CA CYS A 22 5.08 6.99 21.96
C CYS A 22 3.78 7.63 22.49
N GLU A 23 3.74 7.92 23.78
CA GLU A 23 2.56 8.50 24.45
C GLU A 23 2.03 9.77 23.75
N VAL A 24 2.94 10.63 23.28
CA VAL A 24 2.59 11.86 22.54
C VAL A 24 1.98 11.55 21.18
N CYS A 25 2.59 10.62 20.42
CA CYS A 25 2.04 10.20 19.14
C CYS A 25 0.64 9.60 19.32
N GLU A 26 0.44 8.78 20.35
CA GLU A 26 -0.84 8.11 20.60
C GLU A 26 -1.96 9.07 21.02
N ALA A 27 -1.64 10.13 21.77
CA ALA A 27 -2.60 11.18 22.15
C ALA A 27 -3.10 11.99 20.93
N GLU A 28 -2.23 12.21 19.94
CA GLU A 28 -2.53 12.98 18.73
C GLU A 28 -3.12 12.10 17.59
N GLN A 29 -3.09 10.77 17.72
CA GLN A 29 -3.72 9.86 16.75
C GLN A 29 -5.24 9.77 16.94
N PRO A 30 -6.03 9.67 15.85
CA PRO A 30 -7.43 9.28 15.96
C PRO A 30 -7.55 7.87 16.53
N LYS A 31 -8.63 7.59 17.28
CA LYS A 31 -8.84 6.32 18.02
C LYS A 31 -8.58 5.04 17.23
N ILE A 32 -8.83 5.05 15.91
CA ILE A 32 -8.65 3.88 15.03
C ILE A 32 -7.17 3.62 14.71
N LEU A 33 -6.32 4.64 14.82
CA LEU A 33 -4.89 4.61 14.47
C LEU A 33 -3.96 4.67 15.69
N GLN A 34 -4.53 4.69 16.91
CA GLN A 34 -3.75 4.63 18.15
C GLN A 34 -2.93 3.34 18.23
N GLY A 35 -1.74 3.42 18.83
CA GLY A 35 -0.77 2.31 18.91
C GLY A 35 0.13 2.14 17.68
N ALA A 36 -0.16 2.81 16.56
CA ALA A 36 0.71 2.83 15.37
C ALA A 36 1.46 4.16 15.26
N VAL A 37 2.76 4.10 14.93
CA VAL A 37 3.44 5.30 14.40
C VAL A 37 3.15 5.44 12.91
N HIS A 38 2.79 6.64 12.50
CA HIS A 38 2.96 7.05 11.11
C HIS A 38 4.11 8.05 11.04
N GLY A 39 4.81 8.11 9.90
CA GLY A 39 5.80 9.16 9.65
C GLY A 39 5.18 10.56 9.70
N PRO A 40 5.97 11.64 9.69
CA PRO A 40 5.43 12.99 9.72
C PRO A 40 4.37 13.19 8.63
N GLY A 41 3.26 13.82 9.01
CA GLY A 41 2.21 14.19 8.08
C GLY A 41 2.63 15.37 7.18
N PRO A 42 1.77 15.79 6.25
CA PRO A 42 2.02 16.97 5.43
C PRO A 42 2.24 18.22 6.30
N GLU A 43 3.37 18.90 6.11
CA GLU A 43 3.77 20.05 6.94
C GLU A 43 3.28 21.39 6.33
N SER A 44 3.18 21.45 5.00
CA SER A 44 2.78 22.63 4.25
C SER A 44 1.51 22.42 3.42
N GLY A 45 0.86 23.51 3.01
CA GLY A 45 -0.32 23.43 2.13
C GLY A 45 -0.05 22.75 0.78
N VAL A 46 1.19 22.86 0.26
CA VAL A 46 1.60 22.16 -0.97
C VAL A 46 1.67 20.65 -0.73
N ASP A 47 2.16 20.23 0.44
CA ASP A 47 2.23 18.81 0.79
C ASP A 47 0.82 18.19 0.82
N TYR A 48 -0.15 18.90 1.41
CA TYR A 48 -1.55 18.46 1.41
C TYR A 48 -2.13 18.32 -0.01
N ILE A 49 -1.81 19.25 -0.92
CA ILE A 49 -2.27 19.17 -2.32
C ILE A 49 -1.73 17.90 -2.98
N ILE A 50 -0.43 17.64 -2.83
CA ILE A 50 0.22 16.45 -3.41
C ILE A 50 -0.38 15.17 -2.82
N THR A 51 -0.54 15.10 -1.49
CA THR A 51 -1.11 13.94 -0.82
C THR A 51 -2.55 13.65 -1.28
N ILE A 52 -3.38 14.68 -1.42
CA ILE A 52 -4.77 14.52 -1.90
C ILE A 52 -4.79 14.01 -3.35
N ILE A 53 -3.97 14.58 -4.23
CA ILE A 53 -3.89 14.13 -5.63
C ILE A 53 -3.44 12.67 -5.70
N ALA A 54 -2.41 12.30 -4.92
CA ALA A 54 -1.93 10.92 -4.85
C ALA A 54 -3.04 9.97 -4.35
N ALA A 55 -3.76 10.34 -3.28
CA ALA A 55 -4.86 9.55 -2.76
C ALA A 55 -5.98 9.33 -3.81
N VAL A 56 -6.33 10.37 -4.57
CA VAL A 56 -7.32 10.27 -5.66
C VAL A 56 -6.85 9.31 -6.76
N ILE A 57 -5.59 9.39 -7.18
CA ILE A 57 -5.02 8.48 -8.20
C ILE A 57 -5.02 7.04 -7.70
N VAL A 58 -4.62 6.80 -6.45
CA VAL A 58 -4.62 5.45 -5.85
C VAL A 58 -6.03 4.89 -5.79
N LEU A 59 -7.01 5.67 -5.33
CA LEU A 59 -8.41 5.22 -5.28
C LEU A 59 -8.95 4.93 -6.68
N PHE A 60 -8.67 5.79 -7.66
CA PHE A 60 -9.08 5.58 -9.04
C PHE A 60 -8.49 4.30 -9.63
N THR A 61 -7.18 4.10 -9.46
CA THR A 61 -6.48 2.91 -9.97
C THR A 61 -6.91 1.63 -9.24
N LEU A 62 -7.20 1.71 -7.93
CA LEU A 62 -7.75 0.59 -7.17
C LEU A 62 -9.12 0.16 -7.71
N VAL A 63 -10.02 1.12 -7.96
CA VAL A 63 -11.34 0.84 -8.54
C VAL A 63 -11.20 0.19 -9.92
N LEU A 64 -10.31 0.71 -10.77
CA LEU A 64 -10.07 0.10 -12.08
C LEU A 64 -9.45 -1.30 -11.97
N SER A 65 -8.52 -1.50 -11.05
CA SER A 65 -7.90 -2.80 -10.80
C SER A 65 -8.97 -3.83 -10.44
N ILE A 66 -9.84 -3.51 -9.47
CA ILE A 66 -10.95 -4.37 -9.07
C ILE A 66 -11.89 -4.62 -10.26
N LYS A 67 -12.27 -3.55 -11.00
CA LYS A 67 -13.15 -3.67 -12.17
C LYS A 67 -12.61 -4.65 -13.20
N TYR A 68 -11.33 -4.58 -13.53
CA TYR A 68 -10.71 -5.42 -14.55
C TYR A 68 -10.33 -6.82 -14.04
N LEU A 69 -10.24 -7.02 -12.72
CA LEU A 69 -10.12 -8.35 -12.11
C LEU A 69 -11.46 -9.09 -12.13
N VAL A 70 -12.56 -8.41 -11.77
CA VAL A 70 -13.89 -9.02 -11.69
C VAL A 70 -14.52 -9.17 -13.08
N ARG A 71 -14.39 -8.16 -13.93
CA ARG A 71 -14.97 -8.16 -15.29
C ARG A 71 -13.91 -7.72 -16.29
N PRO A 72 -13.00 -8.64 -16.69
CA PRO A 72 -12.02 -8.34 -17.72
C PRO A 72 -12.74 -7.92 -19.00
N GLY A 73 -12.25 -6.86 -19.65
CA GLY A 73 -12.79 -6.39 -20.94
C GLY A 73 -12.37 -7.25 -22.13
N GLU A 74 -11.69 -8.37 -21.88
CA GLU A 74 -11.17 -9.27 -22.89
C GLU A 74 -12.31 -10.11 -23.47
N LYS A 75 -12.45 -10.07 -24.80
CA LYS A 75 -13.54 -10.76 -25.51
C LYS A 75 -13.15 -12.15 -25.97
N ASN A 76 -11.86 -12.48 -25.94
CA ASN A 76 -11.38 -13.80 -26.31
C ASN A 76 -11.61 -14.79 -25.16
N PRO A 77 -12.48 -15.80 -25.33
CA PRO A 77 -12.76 -16.79 -24.27
C PRO A 77 -11.52 -17.60 -23.86
N ASP A 78 -10.57 -17.83 -24.79
CA ASP A 78 -9.35 -18.61 -24.52
C ASP A 78 -8.25 -17.83 -23.77
N HIS A 79 -8.53 -16.58 -23.38
CA HIS A 79 -7.58 -15.79 -22.62
C HIS A 79 -7.53 -16.28 -21.16
N ILE A 80 -6.33 -16.45 -20.60
CA ILE A 80 -6.10 -17.02 -19.25
C ILE A 80 -6.94 -16.36 -18.14
N LYS A 81 -7.30 -15.07 -18.29
CA LYS A 81 -8.17 -14.35 -17.34
C LYS A 81 -9.63 -14.80 -17.36
N ASN A 82 -10.15 -15.23 -18.51
CA ASN A 82 -11.53 -15.69 -18.67
C ASN A 82 -11.68 -17.14 -18.17
N ILE A 83 -10.68 -17.98 -18.46
CA ILE A 83 -10.62 -19.39 -18.02
C ILE A 83 -10.73 -19.52 -16.48
N ILE A 84 -10.00 -18.69 -15.73
CA ILE A 84 -10.01 -18.74 -14.25
C ILE A 84 -11.36 -18.26 -13.67
N LEU A 85 -12.01 -17.29 -14.31
CA LEU A 85 -13.30 -16.77 -13.85
C LEU A 85 -14.44 -17.75 -14.14
N GLU A 86 -14.44 -18.41 -15.29
CA GLU A 86 -15.44 -19.41 -15.66
C GLU A 86 -15.32 -20.68 -14.82
N GLN A 87 -14.09 -21.20 -14.60
CA GLN A 87 -13.88 -22.41 -13.76
C GLN A 87 -14.39 -22.25 -12.32
N ASN A 88 -14.32 -21.05 -11.75
CA ASN A 88 -14.77 -20.78 -10.37
C ASN A 88 -16.29 -20.56 -10.26
N TRP A 89 -17.02 -20.41 -11.37
CA TRP A 89 -18.47 -20.22 -11.36
C TRP A 89 -19.25 -21.54 -11.56
N GLU A 90 -18.60 -22.58 -12.08
CA GLU A 90 -19.20 -23.91 -12.30
C GLU A 90 -18.99 -24.90 -11.12
N SER A 91 -18.37 -24.44 -10.03
CA SER A 91 -18.18 -25.18 -8.76
C SER A 91 -19.15 -24.73 -7.68
#